data_AF-A0A239M0S5-F1
#
_entry.id   AF-A0A239M0S5-F1
#
_cell.length_a   1.000
_cell.length_b   1.000
_cell.length_c   1.000
_cell.angle_alpha   90.00
_cell.angle_beta   90.00
_cell.angle_gamma   90.00
#
_symmetry.space_group_name_H-M   'P 1'
#
loop_
_entity.id
_entity.type
_entity.pdbx_description
1 polymer ?
#
loop_
_entity_poly.entity_id
_entity_poly.type
_entity_poly.pdbx_seq_one_letter_code
_entity_poly.pdbx_strand_id
1 'polypeptide(L)'
;MKASCCGKLPEKRIAITSYRDEYERTITRTRSRWGRRMKPLRQATVELVLGTLLNHMGMRRINTRGLELAHKGMLVAAAAYNLQKLLHFTPRRSQTAVMALPRPEQAVFFYFYFWPDQEVVVEVGIEVRR
;
A
#
# COMPACT_ATOMS: atom_id res chain seq x y z
N MET A 1 20.42 16.65 -24.71
CA MET A 1 20.31 17.29 -23.36
C MET A 1 19.85 18.73 -23.56
N LYS A 2 18.82 19.21 -22.83
CA LYS A 2 18.29 20.58 -23.04
C LYS A 2 19.28 21.64 -22.54
N ALA A 3 19.62 22.62 -23.38
CA ALA A 3 20.49 23.76 -23.02
C ALA A 3 19.87 24.67 -21.94
N SER A 4 18.55 24.61 -21.75
CA SER A 4 17.80 25.49 -20.85
C SER A 4 18.03 25.29 -19.36
N CYS A 5 18.77 24.26 -18.93
CA CYS A 5 18.95 23.93 -17.51
C CYS A 5 20.34 24.33 -16.94
N CYS A 6 21.17 25.08 -17.67
CA CYS A 6 22.46 25.57 -17.18
C CYS A 6 22.38 26.94 -16.48
N GLY A 7 21.25 27.65 -16.57
CA GLY A 7 21.08 28.96 -15.94
C GLY A 7 22.21 29.93 -16.32
N LYS A 8 22.84 30.55 -15.32
CA LYS A 8 23.97 31.47 -15.49
C LYS A 8 25.35 30.79 -15.41
N LEU A 9 25.40 29.48 -15.17
CA LEU A 9 26.66 28.76 -15.00
C LEU A 9 27.21 28.28 -16.35
N PRO A 10 28.55 28.33 -16.54
CA PRO A 10 29.19 27.89 -17.77
C PRO A 10 29.06 26.38 -17.99
N GLU A 11 28.97 25.59 -16.91
CA GLU A 11 28.85 24.13 -16.95
C GLU A 11 27.96 23.61 -15.81
N LYS A 12 27.42 22.40 -15.98
CA LYS A 12 26.67 21.71 -14.91
C LYS A 12 27.63 21.00 -13.98
N ARG A 13 27.62 21.39 -12.70
CA ARG A 13 28.32 20.65 -11.63
C ARG A 13 27.34 19.70 -10.95
N ILE A 14 27.67 18.40 -10.97
CA ILE A 14 26.89 17.38 -10.24
C ILE A 14 27.61 17.15 -8.91
N ALA A 15 27.08 17.72 -7.83
CA ALA A 15 27.54 17.41 -6.48
C ALA A 15 26.93 16.06 -6.07
N ILE A 16 27.77 15.04 -5.93
CA ILE A 16 27.36 13.76 -5.36
C ILE A 16 27.36 13.94 -3.84
N THR A 17 26.17 13.88 -3.23
CA THR A 17 26.05 13.90 -1.78
C THR A 17 26.48 12.55 -1.21
N SER A 18 26.94 12.54 0.05
CA SER A 18 27.26 11.30 0.77
C SER A 18 26.08 10.31 0.83
N TYR A 19 24.85 10.81 0.71
CA TYR A 19 23.60 10.03 0.80
C TYR A 19 23.09 9.48 -0.53
N ARG A 20 23.92 9.50 -1.57
CA ARG A 20 23.51 9.11 -2.92
C ARG A 20 22.92 7.69 -2.94
N ASP A 21 23.54 6.77 -2.23
CA ASP A 21 23.16 5.36 -2.21
C ASP A 21 21.76 5.16 -1.58
N GLU A 22 21.45 5.89 -0.52
CA GLU A 22 20.15 5.87 0.15
C GLU A 22 19.04 6.44 -0.75
N TYR A 23 19.35 7.50 -1.50
CA TYR A 23 18.45 8.05 -2.51
C TYR A 23 18.17 7.04 -3.62
N GLU A 24 19.22 6.41 -4.17
CA GLU A 24 19.09 5.41 -5.22
C GLU A 24 18.28 4.19 -4.74
N ARG A 25 18.54 3.68 -3.54
CA ARG A 25 17.73 2.62 -2.89
C ARG A 25 16.26 2.99 -2.76
N THR A 26 15.96 4.24 -2.42
CA THR A 26 14.57 4.71 -2.29
C THR A 26 13.89 4.82 -3.64
N ILE A 27 14.62 5.29 -4.67
CA ILE A 27 14.11 5.40 -6.04
C ILE A 27 13.81 4.01 -6.61
N THR A 28 14.72 3.05 -6.47
CA THR A 28 14.51 1.68 -6.95
C THR A 28 13.32 1.02 -6.26
N ARG A 29 13.23 1.14 -4.93
CA ARG A 29 12.08 0.66 -4.14
C ARG A 29 10.76 1.27 -4.61
N THR A 30 10.73 2.58 -4.85
CA THR A 30 9.52 3.31 -5.25
C THR A 30 9.11 3.00 -6.69
N ARG A 31 10.09 2.77 -7.58
CA ARG A 31 9.85 2.44 -8.99
C ARG A 31 9.41 0.99 -9.21
N SER A 32 9.64 0.08 -8.26
CA SER A 32 9.17 -1.30 -8.31
C SER A 32 7.64 -1.40 -8.47
N ARG A 33 7.14 -2.52 -9.03
CA ARG A 33 5.68 -2.74 -9.19
C ARG A 33 4.94 -2.61 -7.86
N TRP A 34 5.48 -3.21 -6.79
CA TRP A 34 4.91 -3.11 -5.46
C TRP A 34 4.99 -1.68 -4.90
N GLY A 35 6.13 -1.00 -5.05
CA GLY A 35 6.31 0.38 -4.64
C GLY A 35 5.35 1.35 -5.32
N ARG A 36 5.16 1.21 -6.64
CA ARG A 36 4.18 2.01 -7.41
C ARG A 36 2.75 1.78 -6.96
N ARG A 37 2.39 0.56 -6.57
CA ARG A 37 1.05 0.24 -6.03
C ARG A 37 0.87 0.77 -4.61
N MET A 38 1.88 0.59 -3.76
CA MET A 38 1.80 0.96 -2.34
C MET A 38 1.98 2.45 -2.10
N LYS A 39 2.71 3.17 -2.95
CA LYS A 39 2.89 4.63 -2.84
C LYS A 39 1.55 5.38 -2.77
N PRO A 40 0.62 5.26 -3.76
CA PRO A 40 -0.66 5.95 -3.69
C PRO A 40 -1.53 5.46 -2.53
N LEU A 41 -1.46 4.18 -2.13
CA LEU A 41 -2.22 3.66 -0.98
C LEU A 41 -1.72 4.25 0.36
N ARG A 42 -0.40 4.40 0.50
CA ARG A 42 0.24 5.04 1.65
C ARG A 42 0.02 6.56 1.63
N GLN A 43 0.06 7.20 0.46
CA GLN A 43 -0.31 8.61 0.33
C GLN A 43 -1.81 8.82 0.57
N ALA A 44 -2.69 7.89 0.21
CA ALA A 44 -4.12 7.98 0.53
C ALA A 44 -4.43 7.82 2.03
N THR A 45 -3.49 7.25 2.79
CA THR A 45 -3.60 7.14 4.26
C THR A 45 -2.87 8.26 4.99
N VAL A 46 -1.79 8.82 4.42
CA VAL A 46 -0.95 9.85 5.08
C VAL A 46 -1.14 11.26 4.52
N GLU A 47 -1.40 11.42 3.22
CA GLU A 47 -1.53 12.70 2.50
C GLU A 47 -2.97 13.13 2.21
N LEU A 48 -3.96 12.25 2.42
CA LEU A 48 -5.38 12.57 2.23
C LEU A 48 -5.97 13.35 3.43
N VAL A 49 -5.29 14.42 3.81
CA VAL A 49 -5.56 15.18 5.03
C VAL A 49 -5.50 16.68 4.77
N LEU A 50 -4.62 17.16 3.89
CA LEU A 50 -4.52 18.60 3.62
C LEU A 50 -5.81 19.19 3.07
N GLY A 51 -6.42 18.57 2.05
CA GLY A 51 -7.67 19.09 1.46
C GLY A 51 -8.84 19.11 2.45
N THR A 52 -9.02 18.03 3.22
CA THR A 52 -10.07 17.96 4.24
C THR A 52 -9.80 18.91 5.40
N LEU A 53 -8.55 18.99 5.86
CA LEU A 53 -8.17 19.92 6.92
C LEU A 53 -8.41 21.37 6.50
N LEU A 54 -7.99 21.75 5.28
CA LEU A 54 -8.12 23.11 4.77
C LEU A 54 -9.58 23.50 4.55
N ASN A 55 -10.39 22.62 3.95
CA ASN A 55 -11.74 22.95 3.51
C ASN A 55 -12.83 22.66 4.56
N HIS A 56 -12.69 21.60 5.36
CA HIS A 56 -13.73 21.15 6.30
C HIS A 56 -13.35 21.35 7.77
N MET A 57 -12.07 21.29 8.12
CA MET A 57 -11.59 21.45 9.51
C MET A 57 -11.04 22.85 9.80
N GLY A 58 -11.26 23.82 8.91
CA GLY A 58 -10.91 25.22 9.14
C GLY A 58 -9.42 25.55 9.13
N MET A 59 -8.53 24.63 8.72
CA MET A 59 -7.07 24.84 8.75
C MET A 59 -6.55 25.79 7.67
N ARG A 60 -7.42 26.36 6.83
CA ARG A 60 -7.05 27.38 5.83
C ARG A 60 -6.56 28.68 6.48
N ARG A 61 -7.01 28.99 7.70
CA ARG A 61 -6.55 30.15 8.49
C ARG A 61 -6.25 29.69 9.91
N ILE A 62 -4.96 29.63 10.25
CA ILE A 62 -4.49 29.27 11.59
C ILE A 62 -4.20 30.55 12.37
N ASN A 63 -4.88 30.75 13.49
CA ASN A 63 -4.75 31.96 14.33
C ASN A 63 -3.53 31.91 15.26
N THR A 64 -2.38 31.47 14.75
CA THR A 64 -1.11 31.42 15.50
C THR A 64 -0.16 32.48 14.99
N ARG A 65 0.56 33.15 15.89
CA ARG A 65 1.64 34.07 15.50
C ARG A 65 2.88 33.27 15.14
N GLY A 66 3.37 33.45 13.91
CA GLY A 66 4.59 32.81 13.42
C GLY A 66 4.36 31.52 12.64
N LEU A 67 5.19 31.31 11.63
CA LEU A 67 5.10 30.17 10.71
C LEU A 67 5.39 28.83 11.40
N GLU A 68 6.33 28.82 12.35
CA GLU A 68 6.72 27.60 13.06
C GLU A 68 5.59 27.03 13.92
N LEU A 69 4.84 27.90 14.62
CA LEU A 69 3.73 27.48 15.44
C LEU A 69 2.54 27.02 14.59
N ALA A 70 2.28 27.71 13.48
CA ALA A 70 1.30 27.29 12.49
C ALA A 70 1.63 25.91 11.92
N HIS A 71 2.91 25.66 11.61
CA HIS A 71 3.38 24.37 11.10
C HIS A 71 3.17 23.24 12.14
N LYS A 72 3.52 23.48 13.40
CA LYS A 72 3.27 22.52 14.50
C LYS A 72 1.79 22.19 14.64
N GLY A 73 0.92 23.21 14.65
CA GLY A 73 -0.54 23.02 14.73
C GLY A 73 -1.09 22.23 13.54
N MET A 74 -0.59 22.50 12.34
CA MET A 74 -0.96 21.76 11.13
C MET A 74 -0.55 20.28 11.21
N LEU A 75 0.66 19.98 11.68
CA LEU A 75 1.12 18.60 11.86
C LEU A 75 0.27 17.83 12.88
N VAL A 76 -0.07 18.46 14.01
CA VAL A 76 -0.92 17.84 15.04
C VAL A 76 -2.32 17.57 14.51
N ALA A 77 -2.93 18.54 13.82
CA ALA A 77 -4.24 18.35 13.20
C ALA A 77 -4.23 17.21 12.16
N ALA A 78 -3.16 17.10 11.37
CA ALA A 78 -3.00 16.03 10.40
C ALA A 78 -2.85 14.65 11.07
N ALA A 79 -2.07 14.57 12.14
CA ALA A 79 -1.92 13.35 12.94
C ALA A 79 -3.24 12.92 13.57
N ALA A 80 -3.98 13.85 14.18
CA ALA A 80 -5.27 13.58 14.80
C ALA A 80 -6.31 13.06 13.80
N TYR A 81 -6.39 13.66 12.61
CA TYR A 81 -7.29 13.20 11.56
C TYR A 81 -6.92 11.80 11.05
N ASN A 82 -5.62 11.51 10.91
CA ASN A 82 -5.15 10.17 10.57
C ASN A 82 -5.52 9.13 11.63
N LEU A 83 -5.41 9.48 12.91
CA LEU A 83 -5.83 8.62 14.02
C LEU A 83 -7.35 8.38 13.99
N GLN A 84 -8.15 9.42 13.81
CA GLN A 84 -9.61 9.28 13.68
C GLN A 84 -9.96 8.33 12.52
N LYS A 85 -9.31 8.49 11.35
CA LYS A 85 -9.52 7.62 10.19
C LYS A 85 -9.13 6.16 10.47
N LEU A 86 -8.06 5.94 11.24
CA LEU A 86 -7.63 4.61 11.65
C LEU A 86 -8.66 3.96 12.59
N LEU A 87 -9.19 4.71 13.56
CA LEU A 87 -10.18 4.21 14.51
C LEU A 87 -11.52 3.85 13.83
N HIS A 88 -11.92 4.62 12.81
CA HIS A 88 -13.11 4.33 12.02
C HIS A 88 -12.88 3.30 10.90
N PHE A 89 -11.68 2.74 10.77
CA PHE A 89 -11.39 1.78 9.70
C PHE A 89 -12.04 0.41 9.99
N THR A 90 -13.12 0.12 9.27
CA THR A 90 -13.69 -1.24 9.18
C THR A 90 -13.15 -1.94 7.93
N PRO A 91 -12.38 -3.04 8.05
CA PRO A 91 -11.88 -3.75 6.88
C PRO A 91 -13.05 -4.36 6.11
N ARG A 92 -13.06 -4.17 4.78
CA ARG A 92 -14.00 -4.88 3.91
C ARG A 92 -13.63 -6.36 3.91
N ARG A 93 -14.51 -7.21 4.46
CA ARG A 93 -14.39 -8.66 4.31
C ARG A 93 -14.74 -9.01 2.87
N SER A 94 -13.81 -9.60 2.14
CA SER A 94 -14.14 -10.22 0.85
C SER A 94 -15.10 -11.38 1.12
N GLN A 95 -16.27 -11.39 0.47
CA GLN A 95 -17.10 -12.58 0.42
C GLN A 95 -16.35 -13.62 -0.43
N THR A 96 -15.57 -14.46 0.22
CA THR A 96 -15.01 -15.65 -0.42
C THR A 96 -16.12 -16.70 -0.44
N ALA A 97 -16.59 -17.08 -1.63
CA ALA A 97 -17.43 -18.26 -1.80
C ALA A 97 -16.55 -19.50 -1.57
N VAL A 98 -16.29 -19.81 -0.30
CA VAL A 98 -15.60 -21.04 0.08
C VAL A 98 -16.66 -22.14 0.01
N MET A 99 -16.60 -22.95 -1.03
CA MET A 99 -17.31 -24.23 -1.00
C MET A 99 -16.65 -25.09 0.08
N ALA A 100 -17.43 -25.51 1.07
CA ALA A 100 -16.98 -26.51 2.01
C ALA A 100 -16.74 -27.80 1.22
N LEU A 101 -15.48 -28.22 1.10
CA LEU A 101 -15.19 -29.56 0.61
C LEU A 101 -15.76 -30.56 1.62
N PRO A 102 -16.42 -31.63 1.16
CA PRO A 102 -16.90 -32.68 2.06
C PRO A 102 -15.73 -33.21 2.88
N ARG A 103 -15.95 -33.43 4.17
CA ARG A 103 -14.93 -34.00 5.06
C ARG A 103 -14.61 -35.41 4.54
N PRO A 104 -13.35 -35.75 4.23
CA PRO A 104 -13.03 -37.11 3.82
C PRO A 104 -13.35 -38.08 4.96
N GLU A 105 -13.93 -39.23 4.61
CA GLU A 105 -14.17 -40.30 5.59
C GLU A 105 -12.83 -40.80 6.15
N GLN A 106 -12.82 -41.23 7.41
CA GLN A 106 -11.59 -41.66 8.10
C GLN A 106 -10.84 -42.77 7.35
N ALA A 107 -11.59 -43.62 6.62
CA ALA A 107 -11.03 -44.64 5.75
C ALA A 107 -10.16 -44.03 4.64
N VAL A 108 -10.61 -42.98 3.96
CA VAL A 108 -9.85 -42.31 2.88
C VAL A 108 -8.55 -41.71 3.41
N PHE A 109 -8.58 -41.15 4.63
CA PHE A 109 -7.36 -40.69 5.32
C PHE A 109 -6.42 -41.86 5.62
N PHE A 110 -6.94 -42.97 6.13
CA PHE A 110 -6.13 -44.15 6.43
C PHE A 110 -5.48 -44.75 5.17
N TYR A 111 -6.22 -44.87 4.07
CA TYR A 111 -5.68 -45.35 2.80
C TYR A 111 -4.59 -44.42 2.23
N PHE A 112 -4.79 -43.09 2.28
CA PHE A 112 -3.83 -42.12 1.72
C PHE A 112 -2.50 -42.08 2.48
N TYR A 113 -2.52 -42.32 3.80
CA TYR A 113 -1.31 -42.30 4.65
C TYR A 113 -0.68 -43.67 4.87
N PHE A 114 -1.44 -44.76 4.75
CA PHE A 114 -0.99 -46.11 5.12
C PHE A 114 -0.76 -47.05 3.93
N TRP A 115 -1.20 -46.70 2.72
CA TRP A 115 -0.96 -47.50 1.51
C TRP A 115 -0.75 -46.60 0.27
N PRO A 116 0.49 -46.19 -0.06
CA PRO A 116 0.73 -45.23 -1.14
C PRO A 116 0.69 -45.84 -2.56
N ASP A 117 0.54 -47.16 -2.71
CA ASP A 117 0.62 -47.86 -4.00
C ASP A 117 -0.74 -48.35 -4.53
N GLN A 118 -1.67 -47.43 -4.77
CA GLN A 118 -2.74 -47.69 -5.76
C GLN A 118 -2.92 -46.50 -6.71
N GLU A 119 -2.85 -46.77 -8.01
CA GLU A 119 -3.30 -45.86 -9.06
C GLU A 119 -4.80 -45.60 -8.89
N VAL A 120 -5.15 -44.46 -8.30
CA VAL A 120 -6.54 -44.02 -8.22
C VAL A 120 -6.95 -43.51 -9.60
N VAL A 121 -7.61 -44.37 -10.38
CA VAL A 121 -8.31 -43.98 -11.60
C VAL A 121 -9.50 -43.11 -11.19
N VAL A 122 -9.35 -41.80 -11.35
CA VAL A 122 -10.44 -40.84 -11.14
C VAL A 122 -11.34 -40.89 -12.39
N GLU A 123 -12.43 -41.66 -12.34
CA GLU A 123 -13.50 -41.51 -13.31
C GLU A 123 -14.18 -40.16 -13.08
N VAL A 124 -13.77 -39.16 -13.88
CA VAL A 124 -14.35 -37.83 -13.89
C VAL A 124 -15.74 -37.89 -14.53
N GLY A 125 -16.75 -38.15 -13.71
CA GLY A 125 -18.15 -37.92 -14.06
C GLY A 125 -18.60 -36.51 -13.66
N ILE A 126 -18.26 -35.50 -14.47
CA ILE A 126 -18.99 -34.22 -14.47
C ILE A 126 -19.46 -33.98 -15.90
N GLU A 127 -20.69 -34.41 -16.18
CA GLU A 127 -21.40 -34.05 -17.40
C GLU A 127 -21.85 -32.57 -17.27
N VAL A 128 -21.05 -31.64 -17.78
CA VAL A 128 -21.48 -30.24 -17.95
C VAL A 128 -22.33 -30.18 -19.22
N ARG A 129 -23.66 -30.27 -19.07
CA ARG A 129 -24.58 -29.92 -20.15
C ARG A 129 -24.44 -28.43 -20.48
N ARG A 130 -24.26 -28.16 -21.77
CA ARG A 130 -24.21 -26.84 -22.40
C ARG A 130 -25.62 -26.29 -22.61
#